data_AF-A0A0N4YPU7-F1
#
_entry.id   AF-A0A0N4YPU7-F1
#
_cell.length_a   1.000
_cell.length_b   1.000
_cell.length_c   1.000
_cell.angle_alpha   90.00
_cell.angle_beta   90.00
_cell.angle_gamma   90.00
#
_symmetry.space_group_name_H-M   'P 1'
#
loop_
_entity.id
_entity.type
_entity.pdbx_description
1 polymer ?
#
loop_
_entity_poly.entity_id
_entity_poly.type
_entity_poly.pdbx_seq_one_letter_code
_entity_poly.pdbx_strand_id
1 'polypeptide(L)'
;MKRILNAIGKKTKDAKFQQKAVKKVEDIEKGEKILAPKYPREEKRVQQALADESLKEKIHKKDPNLIDNMAKLNIKDLPTRESEWMHRNDPVWEYGFYEPEEGRIPRNKLMFREALEVLRARQESEEDPKSPHTAKWREDARRTYEEHKAVKRVEGKMLEDMWEFFRPFVRKDYQKVVSRRDLAQLQQSLHGLSDETRMIDSTKDGVRQLLQRNKEALEQYDRLEAREREQLQEAIAEQRQFEKERLASRLKDIERMEKLTQDAVEEVRKKSEEEGKK
;
A
#
# COMPACT_ATOMS: atom_id res chain seq x y z
N MET A 1 7.10 -32.86 6.75
CA MET A 1 8.15 -32.37 7.67
C MET A 1 9.32 -31.62 7.02
N LYS A 2 9.89 -32.04 5.88
CA LYS A 2 11.05 -31.38 5.24
C LYS A 2 10.86 -29.88 4.86
N ARG A 3 9.64 -29.46 4.49
CA ARG A 3 9.34 -28.05 4.14
C ARG A 3 9.35 -27.10 5.34
N ILE A 4 8.97 -27.58 6.53
CA ILE A 4 8.90 -26.77 7.76
C ILE A 4 10.32 -26.54 8.32
N LEU A 5 11.17 -27.56 8.31
CA LEU A 5 12.58 -27.44 8.70
C LEU A 5 13.36 -26.50 7.77
N ASN A 6 13.08 -26.52 6.47
CA ASN A 6 13.68 -25.57 5.52
C ASN A 6 13.19 -24.12 5.73
N ALA A 7 11.94 -23.92 6.15
CA ALA A 7 11.41 -22.60 6.46
C ALA A 7 12.03 -22.02 7.76
N ILE A 8 12.22 -22.86 8.78
CA ILE A 8 12.89 -22.48 10.03
C ILE A 8 14.38 -22.19 9.79
N GLY A 9 15.05 -23.00 8.95
CA GLY A 9 16.45 -22.79 8.56
C GLY A 9 16.68 -21.53 7.69
N LYS A 10 15.68 -21.09 6.91
CA LYS A 10 15.74 -19.80 6.20
C LYS A 10 15.53 -18.62 7.14
N LYS A 11 14.52 -18.69 8.02
CA LYS A 11 14.23 -17.63 9.01
C LYS A 11 15.41 -17.35 9.96
N THR A 12 16.16 -18.38 10.36
CA THR A 12 17.36 -18.22 11.21
C THR A 12 18.55 -17.59 10.47
N LYS A 13 18.67 -17.82 9.15
CA LYS A 13 19.69 -17.14 8.32
C LYS A 13 19.34 -15.67 8.10
N ASP A 14 18.06 -15.35 7.90
CA ASP A 14 17.59 -13.98 7.72
C ASP A 14 17.73 -13.16 9.01
N ALA A 15 17.45 -13.75 10.18
CA ALA A 15 17.64 -13.09 11.47
C ALA A 15 19.11 -12.74 11.75
N LYS A 16 20.06 -13.62 11.40
CA LYS A 16 21.51 -13.33 11.52
C LYS A 16 21.95 -12.23 10.55
N PHE A 17 21.33 -12.12 9.38
CA PHE A 17 21.63 -11.05 8.43
C PHE A 17 21.13 -9.69 8.94
N GLN A 18 19.90 -9.66 9.48
CA GLN A 18 19.33 -8.45 10.08
C GLN A 18 20.14 -7.96 11.28
N GLN A 19 20.56 -8.84 12.18
CA GLN A 19 21.41 -8.48 13.32
C GLN A 19 22.78 -7.92 12.88
N LYS A 20 23.38 -8.47 11.82
CA LYS A 20 24.63 -7.93 11.25
C LYS A 20 24.42 -6.57 10.58
N ALA A 21 23.26 -6.32 9.98
CA ALA A 21 22.93 -5.04 9.37
C ALA A 21 22.76 -3.95 10.44
N VAL A 22 22.03 -4.25 11.52
CA VAL A 22 21.87 -3.34 12.67
C VAL A 22 23.22 -2.98 13.28
N LYS A 23 24.07 -3.98 13.53
CA LYS A 23 25.41 -3.74 14.07
C LYS A 23 26.27 -2.85 13.16
N LYS A 24 26.17 -3.02 11.84
CA LYS A 24 26.87 -2.13 10.88
C LYS A 24 26.35 -0.69 10.93
N VAL A 25 25.05 -0.48 11.16
CA VAL A 25 24.49 0.87 11.33
C VAL A 25 25.03 1.49 12.62
N GLU A 26 25.07 0.74 13.71
CA GLU A 26 25.66 1.20 14.98
C GLU A 26 27.16 1.55 14.85
N ASP A 27 27.92 0.77 14.07
CA ASP A 27 29.34 1.03 13.83
C ASP A 27 29.54 2.27 12.92
N ILE A 28 28.60 2.56 11.99
CA ILE A 28 28.58 3.82 11.21
C ILE A 28 28.31 5.01 12.12
N GLU A 29 27.34 4.91 13.02
CA GLU A 29 26.98 5.98 13.95
C GLU A 29 28.11 6.32 14.93
N LYS A 30 28.98 5.34 15.24
CA LYS A 30 30.20 5.54 16.04
C LYS A 30 31.37 6.14 15.26
N GLY A 31 31.22 6.37 13.96
CA GLY A 31 32.26 6.98 13.11
C GLY A 31 33.36 6.02 12.66
N GLU A 32 33.17 4.70 12.80
CA GLU A 32 34.15 3.73 12.30
C GLU A 32 34.09 3.62 10.76
N LYS A 33 35.26 3.66 10.10
CA LYS A 33 35.35 3.49 8.65
C LYS A 33 35.06 2.03 8.28
N ILE A 34 33.81 1.74 7.92
CA ILE A 34 33.42 0.40 7.50
C ILE A 34 34.00 0.08 6.13
N LEU A 35 34.81 -0.98 6.07
CA LEU A 35 35.29 -1.57 4.83
C LEU A 35 34.10 -2.20 4.08
N ALA A 36 34.01 -1.96 2.77
CA ALA A 36 32.96 -2.51 1.92
C ALA A 36 32.86 -4.04 2.07
N PRO A 37 31.64 -4.63 2.07
CA PRO A 37 31.46 -6.07 2.20
C PRO A 37 32.20 -6.80 1.07
N LYS A 38 33.25 -7.56 1.40
CA LYS A 38 33.96 -8.37 0.41
C LYS A 38 33.17 -9.65 0.16
N TYR A 39 32.53 -9.75 -1.01
CA TYR A 39 31.97 -11.02 -1.45
C TYR A 39 33.08 -11.92 -2.02
N PRO A 40 33.08 -13.24 -1.75
CA PRO A 40 34.11 -14.15 -2.27
C PRO A 40 34.24 -14.16 -3.80
N ARG A 41 33.15 -13.82 -4.52
CA ARG A 41 33.15 -13.67 -5.98
C ARG A 41 33.80 -12.36 -6.46
N GLU A 42 33.84 -11.35 -5.61
CA GLU A 42 34.42 -10.04 -5.91
C GLU A 42 35.90 -9.95 -5.54
N GLU A 43 36.39 -10.77 -4.60
CA GLU A 43 37.80 -10.77 -4.20
C GLU A 43 38.75 -10.98 -5.39
N LYS A 44 38.42 -11.88 -6.32
CA LYS A 44 39.22 -12.09 -7.53
C LYS A 44 39.25 -10.87 -8.43
N ARG A 45 38.12 -10.18 -8.60
CA ARG A 45 38.03 -8.96 -9.41
C ARG A 45 38.75 -7.78 -8.75
N VAL A 46 38.67 -7.69 -7.42
CA VAL A 46 39.39 -6.67 -6.64
C VAL A 46 40.89 -6.91 -6.70
N GLN A 47 41.35 -8.15 -6.59
CA GLN A 47 42.77 -8.48 -6.74
C GLN A 47 43.27 -8.20 -8.15
N GLN A 48 42.48 -8.50 -9.19
CA GLN A 48 42.79 -8.14 -10.59
C GLN A 48 42.88 -6.62 -10.77
N ALA A 49 41.92 -5.86 -10.24
CA ALA A 49 41.92 -4.41 -10.32
C ALA A 49 43.06 -3.75 -9.51
N LEU A 50 43.49 -4.36 -8.40
CA LEU A 50 44.66 -3.92 -7.61
C LEU A 50 45.99 -4.30 -8.26
N ALA A 51 46.01 -5.32 -9.11
CA ALA A 51 47.19 -5.72 -9.89
C ALA A 51 47.35 -4.90 -11.18
N ASP A 52 46.28 -4.26 -11.67
CA ASP A 52 46.32 -3.38 -12.83
C ASP A 52 47.02 -2.04 -12.51
N GLU A 53 48.27 -1.91 -12.96
CA GLU A 53 49.06 -0.67 -12.80
C GLU A 53 48.42 0.53 -13.52
N SER A 54 47.81 0.29 -14.68
CA SER A 54 47.12 1.35 -15.46
C SER A 54 45.93 1.96 -14.71
N LEU A 55 45.24 1.18 -13.87
CA LEU A 55 44.14 1.65 -13.03
C LEU A 55 44.68 2.45 -11.84
N LYS A 56 45.78 1.99 -11.22
CA LYS A 56 46.46 2.75 -10.16
C LYS A 56 46.93 4.11 -10.65
N GLU A 57 47.53 4.18 -11.83
CA GLU A 57 47.96 5.45 -12.42
C GLU A 57 46.78 6.38 -12.68
N LYS A 58 45.65 5.86 -13.20
CA LYS A 58 44.42 6.66 -13.40
C LYS A 58 43.78 7.13 -12.10
N ILE A 59 43.82 6.33 -11.04
CA ILE A 59 43.31 6.70 -9.70
C ILE A 59 44.21 7.77 -9.06
N HIS A 60 45.53 7.66 -9.24
CA HIS A 60 46.48 8.64 -8.73
C HIS A 60 46.54 9.92 -9.56
N LYS A 61 46.11 9.87 -10.83
CA LYS A 61 45.97 11.03 -11.69
C LYS A 61 44.79 11.87 -11.23
N LYS A 62 45.07 12.81 -10.33
CA LYS A 62 44.14 13.85 -9.92
C LYS A 62 43.79 14.73 -11.11
N ASP A 63 42.52 14.71 -11.53
CA ASP A 63 42.05 15.62 -12.58
C ASP A 63 41.95 17.05 -12.03
N PRO A 64 42.76 18.01 -12.51
CA PRO A 64 42.76 19.36 -11.98
C PRO A 64 41.41 20.04 -12.19
N ASN A 65 40.73 19.78 -13.31
CA ASN A 65 39.38 20.30 -13.59
C ASN A 65 38.33 19.78 -12.60
N LEU A 66 38.43 18.51 -12.18
CA LEU A 66 37.50 17.93 -11.22
C LEU A 66 37.71 18.53 -9.82
N ILE A 67 38.97 18.73 -9.42
CA ILE A 67 39.31 19.39 -8.16
C ILE A 67 38.80 20.83 -8.15
N ASP A 68 38.99 21.55 -9.26
CA ASP A 68 38.54 22.93 -9.39
C ASP A 68 37.01 23.05 -9.38
N ASN A 69 36.30 22.08 -9.95
CA ASN A 69 34.84 21.98 -9.87
C ASN A 69 34.36 21.59 -8.46
N MET A 70 35.04 20.68 -7.77
CA MET A 70 34.73 20.31 -6.39
C MET A 70 34.95 21.48 -5.42
N ALA A 71 35.99 22.30 -5.63
CA ALA A 71 36.23 23.51 -4.85
C ALA A 71 35.16 24.60 -5.10
N LYS A 72 34.57 24.62 -6.31
CA LYS A 72 33.43 25.50 -6.65
C LYS A 72 32.10 25.03 -6.07
N LEU A 73 31.97 23.75 -5.72
CA LEU A 73 30.82 23.22 -4.97
C LEU A 73 30.92 23.63 -3.50
N ASN A 74 30.71 24.91 -3.24
CA ASN A 74 30.58 25.42 -1.88
C ASN A 74 29.16 25.08 -1.39
N ILE A 75 28.96 23.85 -0.94
CA ILE A 75 27.70 23.39 -0.33
C ILE A 75 27.60 24.09 1.03
N LYS A 76 27.04 25.29 1.04
CA LYS A 76 26.63 25.97 2.26
C LYS A 76 25.44 25.22 2.82
N ASP A 77 25.67 24.54 3.94
CA ASP A 77 24.69 23.90 4.83
C ASP A 77 23.68 22.96 4.16
N LEU A 78 23.83 21.66 4.41
CA LEU A 78 22.80 20.68 4.07
C LEU A 78 21.51 21.01 4.83
N PRO A 79 20.32 20.83 4.21
CA PRO A 79 19.06 21.04 4.89
C PRO A 79 18.99 20.16 6.14
N THR A 80 18.82 20.81 7.30
CA THR A 80 18.58 20.16 8.59
C THR A 80 17.07 19.97 8.78
N ARG A 81 16.68 19.04 9.66
CA ARG A 81 15.27 18.80 10.00
C ARG A 81 14.54 20.07 10.49
N GLU A 82 15.26 20.98 11.14
CA GLU A 82 14.74 22.27 11.59
C GLU A 82 14.49 23.23 10.42
N SER A 83 15.40 23.26 9.43
CA SER A 83 15.21 24.05 8.21
C SER A 83 14.02 23.57 7.38
N GLU A 84 13.81 22.25 7.25
CA GLU A 84 12.63 21.70 6.56
C GLU A 84 11.31 22.10 7.24
N TRP A 85 11.31 22.20 8.58
CA TRP A 85 10.13 22.58 9.33
C TRP A 85 9.75 24.05 9.13
N MET A 86 10.76 24.93 9.05
CA MET A 86 10.57 26.37 8.82
C MET A 86 9.98 26.68 7.44
N HIS A 87 10.26 25.83 6.46
CA HIS A 87 9.86 26.05 5.07
C HIS A 87 8.72 25.14 4.61
N ARG A 88 8.07 24.41 5.53
CA ARG A 88 6.96 23.48 5.23
C ARG A 88 5.77 24.13 4.52
N ASN A 89 5.57 25.43 4.72
CA ASN A 89 4.46 26.19 4.13
C ASN A 89 4.89 27.06 2.94
N ASP A 90 6.17 27.04 2.55
CA ASP A 90 6.66 27.81 1.42
C ASP A 90 6.45 26.99 0.13
N PRO A 91 5.59 27.43 -0.80
CA PRO A 91 5.30 26.69 -2.03
C PRO A 91 6.49 26.60 -2.99
N VAL A 92 7.54 27.42 -2.78
CA VAL A 92 8.76 27.41 -3.60
C VAL A 92 9.83 26.49 -3.02
N TRP A 93 9.68 26.10 -1.75
CA TRP A 93 10.61 25.21 -1.05
C TRP A 93 10.07 23.77 -1.07
N GLU A 94 10.52 23.00 -2.06
CA GLU A 94 10.19 21.59 -2.15
C GLU A 94 11.47 20.74 -2.22
N TYR A 95 11.44 19.59 -1.54
CA TYR A 95 12.56 18.63 -1.49
C TYR A 95 13.89 19.23 -0.99
N GLY A 96 13.84 20.30 -0.19
CA GLY A 96 15.01 20.92 0.43
C GLY A 96 15.77 21.91 -0.47
N PHE A 97 15.20 22.34 -1.60
CA PHE A 97 15.82 23.30 -2.51
C PHE A 97 14.84 24.41 -2.92
N TYR A 98 15.34 25.64 -3.08
CA TYR A 98 14.62 26.70 -3.78
C TYR A 98 14.69 26.47 -5.29
N GLU A 99 13.54 26.40 -5.94
CA GLU A 99 13.50 26.34 -7.39
C GLU A 99 13.82 27.72 -8.01
N PRO A 100 14.71 27.81 -9.02
CA PRO A 100 14.95 29.04 -9.76
C PRO A 100 13.68 29.52 -10.47
N GLU A 101 13.51 30.84 -10.55
CA GLU A 101 12.42 31.47 -11.31
C GLU A 101 12.41 31.02 -12.78
N GLU A 102 11.22 30.90 -13.37
CA GLU A 102 11.00 30.33 -14.72
C GLU A 102 11.88 30.97 -15.82
N GLY A 103 12.17 32.27 -15.71
CA GLY A 103 13.03 32.99 -16.67
C GLY A 103 14.52 32.69 -16.55
N ARG A 104 14.98 32.12 -15.42
CA ARG A 104 16.39 31.75 -15.19
C ARG A 104 16.68 30.31 -15.59
N ILE A 105 15.66 29.52 -15.91
CA ILE A 105 15.83 28.11 -16.27
C ILE A 105 16.30 28.02 -17.73
N PRO A 106 17.46 27.41 -18.00
CA PRO A 106 17.94 27.22 -19.36
C PRO A 106 16.97 26.37 -20.20
N ARG A 107 16.96 26.62 -21.52
CA ARG A 107 16.26 25.75 -22.47
C ARG A 107 16.80 24.32 -22.38
N ASN A 108 15.95 23.32 -22.59
CA ASN A 108 16.28 21.89 -22.44
C ASN A 108 16.74 21.47 -21.03
N LYS A 109 16.39 22.23 -19.99
CA LYS A 109 16.52 21.79 -18.61
C LYS A 109 15.16 21.73 -17.93
N LEU A 110 15.03 20.78 -17.01
CA LEU A 110 13.85 20.54 -16.20
C LEU A 110 14.20 20.83 -14.75
N MET A 111 13.26 21.41 -14.03
CA MET A 111 13.28 21.37 -12.57
C MET A 111 12.90 19.99 -12.08
N PHE A 112 13.31 19.67 -10.85
CA PHE A 112 12.99 18.36 -10.28
C PHE A 112 11.49 18.18 -10.10
N ARG A 113 10.79 19.22 -9.62
CA ARG A 113 9.32 19.22 -9.53
C ARG A 113 8.67 19.01 -10.89
N GLU A 114 9.06 19.81 -11.88
CA GLU A 114 8.53 19.71 -13.25
C GLU A 114 8.76 18.31 -13.84
N ALA A 115 9.93 17.71 -13.59
CA ALA A 115 10.23 16.35 -14.04
C ALA A 115 9.27 15.32 -13.39
N LEU A 116 9.03 15.42 -12.09
CA LEU A 116 8.10 14.54 -11.38
C LEU A 116 6.66 14.70 -11.87
N GLU A 117 6.19 15.94 -12.06
CA GLU A 117 4.84 16.23 -12.55
C GLU A 117 4.64 15.66 -13.97
N VAL A 118 5.63 15.83 -14.86
CA VAL A 118 5.60 15.28 -16.22
C VAL A 118 5.64 13.76 -16.22
N LEU A 119 6.51 13.13 -15.41
CA LEU A 119 6.58 11.67 -15.29
C LEU A 119 5.28 11.09 -14.74
N ARG A 120 4.68 11.75 -13.75
CA ARG A 120 3.40 11.36 -13.16
C ARG A 120 2.26 11.46 -14.17
N ALA A 121 2.14 12.57 -14.87
CA ALA A 121 1.08 12.77 -15.88
C ALA A 121 1.20 11.73 -17.01
N ARG A 122 2.42 11.43 -17.45
CA ARG A 122 2.69 10.38 -18.45
C ARG A 122 2.28 8.99 -17.93
N GLN A 123 2.66 8.64 -16.71
CA GLN A 123 2.28 7.39 -16.06
C GLN A 123 0.76 7.24 -15.94
N GLU A 124 0.06 8.27 -15.47
CA GLU A 124 -1.40 8.25 -15.29
C GLU A 124 -2.10 8.10 -16.64
N SER A 125 -1.57 8.69 -17.71
CA SER A 125 -2.11 8.55 -19.08
C SER A 125 -1.97 7.14 -19.68
N GLU A 126 -0.93 6.39 -19.30
CA GLU A 126 -0.65 5.02 -19.76
C GLU A 126 -1.37 3.95 -18.91
N GLU A 127 -2.17 4.35 -17.91
CA GLU A 127 -2.81 3.41 -16.99
C GLU A 127 -3.89 2.52 -17.67
N ASP A 128 -3.95 1.27 -17.20
CA ASP A 128 -4.71 0.16 -17.78
C ASP A 128 -6.23 0.45 -17.79
N PRO A 129 -6.93 0.28 -18.94
CA PRO A 129 -8.28 0.80 -19.18
C PRO A 129 -9.42 0.05 -18.43
N LYS A 130 -9.10 -0.85 -17.50
CA LYS A 130 -10.06 -1.81 -16.92
C LYS A 130 -11.04 -1.21 -15.90
N SER A 131 -10.92 0.08 -15.55
CA SER A 131 -11.86 0.74 -14.62
C SER A 131 -12.48 1.99 -15.25
N PRO A 132 -13.82 2.09 -15.39
CA PRO A 132 -14.47 3.23 -16.04
C PRO A 132 -14.21 4.58 -15.34
N HIS A 133 -13.85 4.59 -14.05
CA HIS A 133 -13.44 5.82 -13.34
C HIS A 133 -12.06 6.36 -13.76
N THR A 134 -11.24 5.56 -14.45
CA THR A 134 -9.89 5.97 -14.91
C THR A 134 -9.91 6.69 -16.26
N ALA A 135 -11.03 6.71 -17.00
CA ALA A 135 -11.08 7.38 -18.31
C ALA A 135 -10.93 8.90 -18.20
N LYS A 136 -11.69 9.53 -17.29
CA LYS A 136 -11.62 10.99 -17.07
C LYS A 136 -10.25 11.42 -16.55
N TRP A 137 -9.69 10.69 -15.59
CA TRP A 137 -8.36 10.98 -15.05
C TRP A 137 -7.25 10.85 -16.09
N ARG A 138 -7.38 9.92 -17.04
CA ARG A 138 -6.43 9.81 -18.17
C ARG A 138 -6.50 11.02 -19.10
N GLU A 139 -7.71 11.50 -19.41
CA GLU A 139 -7.87 12.70 -20.24
C GLU A 139 -7.34 13.94 -19.53
N ASP A 140 -7.61 14.09 -18.23
CA ASP A 140 -7.05 15.17 -17.42
C ASP A 140 -5.52 15.08 -17.33
N ALA A 141 -4.95 13.88 -17.19
CA ALA A 141 -3.51 13.66 -17.16
C ALA A 141 -2.85 13.98 -18.52
N ARG A 142 -3.50 13.62 -19.64
CA ARG A 142 -3.03 13.99 -20.99
C ARG A 142 -3.05 15.50 -21.19
N ARG A 143 -4.15 16.17 -20.82
CA ARG A 143 -4.24 17.63 -20.87
C ARG A 143 -3.14 18.27 -20.03
N THR A 144 -2.94 17.77 -18.81
CA THR A 144 -1.89 18.26 -17.91
C THR A 144 -0.50 18.09 -18.52
N TYR A 145 -0.21 16.95 -19.14
CA TYR A 145 1.06 16.69 -19.83
C TYR A 145 1.28 17.65 -21.02
N GLU A 146 0.29 17.81 -21.89
CA GLU A 146 0.38 18.66 -23.08
C GLU A 146 0.48 20.16 -22.75
N GLU A 147 -0.22 20.60 -21.71
CA GLU A 147 -0.24 22.01 -21.30
C GLU A 147 0.99 22.41 -20.47
N HIS A 148 1.71 21.43 -19.90
CA HIS A 148 2.78 21.66 -18.94
C HIS A 148 3.91 22.55 -19.49
N LYS A 149 4.32 23.54 -18.69
CA LYS A 149 5.35 24.53 -19.09
C LYS A 149 6.66 23.88 -19.50
N ALA A 150 7.06 22.83 -18.79
CA ALA A 150 8.30 22.12 -19.03
C ALA A 150 8.31 21.32 -20.35
N VAL A 151 7.16 20.78 -20.76
CA VAL A 151 7.02 20.05 -22.04
C VAL A 151 7.18 20.97 -23.23
N LYS A 152 6.79 22.24 -23.09
CA LYS A 152 7.00 23.28 -24.12
C LYS A 152 8.45 23.77 -24.19
N ARG A 153 9.21 23.69 -23.09
CA ARG A 153 10.59 24.19 -22.98
C ARG A 153 11.65 23.15 -23.36
N VAL A 154 11.33 21.86 -23.20
CA VAL A 154 12.29 20.76 -23.33
C VAL A 154 11.96 19.91 -24.56
N GLU A 155 13.01 19.49 -25.26
CA GLU A 155 12.89 18.62 -26.42
C GLU A 155 12.23 17.28 -26.06
N GLY A 156 11.29 16.83 -26.90
CA GLY A 156 10.52 15.61 -26.66
C GLY A 156 11.38 14.36 -26.46
N LYS A 157 12.50 14.26 -27.18
CA LYS A 157 13.43 13.13 -27.07
C LYS A 157 14.03 13.00 -25.66
N MET A 158 14.39 14.13 -25.05
CA MET A 158 14.92 14.14 -23.68
C MET A 158 13.87 13.68 -22.66
N LEU A 159 12.60 14.01 -22.89
CA LEU A 159 11.49 13.57 -22.04
C LEU A 159 11.20 12.07 -22.21
N GLU A 160 11.39 11.52 -23.40
CA GLU A 160 11.31 10.09 -23.67
C GLU A 160 12.45 9.33 -22.98
N ASP A 161 13.69 9.75 -23.16
CA ASP A 161 14.85 9.14 -22.51
C ASP A 161 14.69 9.15 -20.96
N MET A 162 14.18 10.26 -20.42
CA MET A 162 13.86 10.38 -19.00
C MET A 162 12.77 9.39 -18.57
N TRP A 163 11.69 9.28 -19.33
CA TRP A 163 10.60 8.34 -19.05
C TRP A 163 11.10 6.90 -19.06
N GLU A 164 11.87 6.51 -20.07
CA GLU A 164 12.42 5.15 -20.19
C GLU A 164 13.33 4.80 -19.00
N PHE A 165 14.13 5.76 -18.53
CA PHE A 165 15.01 5.56 -17.39
C PHE A 165 14.22 5.39 -16.08
N PHE A 166 13.20 6.22 -15.83
CA PHE A 166 12.48 6.22 -14.55
C PHE A 166 11.31 5.24 -14.48
N ARG A 167 10.74 4.84 -15.62
CA ARG A 167 9.59 3.91 -15.69
C ARG A 167 9.77 2.63 -14.87
N PRO A 168 10.93 1.94 -14.84
CA PRO A 168 11.12 0.73 -14.04
C PRO A 168 11.07 0.94 -12.52
N PHE A 169 11.29 2.18 -12.05
CA PHE A 169 11.32 2.52 -10.63
C PHE A 169 9.95 2.94 -10.08
N VAL A 170 8.95 3.06 -10.96
CA VAL A 170 7.60 3.43 -10.58
C VAL A 170 7.02 2.38 -9.64
N ARG A 171 6.65 2.81 -8.43
CA ARG A 171 5.89 2.01 -7.47
C ARG A 171 4.46 2.54 -7.41
N LYS A 172 3.50 1.63 -7.52
CA LYS A 172 2.08 1.93 -7.34
C LYS A 172 1.64 1.38 -6.00
N ASP A 173 1.45 2.28 -5.04
CA ASP A 173 0.84 1.93 -3.77
C ASP A 173 -0.68 2.04 -3.94
N TYR A 174 -1.35 0.89 -4.05
CA TYR A 174 -2.79 0.84 -4.08
C TYR A 174 -3.33 1.02 -2.66
N GLN A 175 -3.78 2.22 -2.34
CA GLN A 175 -4.58 2.40 -1.14
C GLN A 175 -5.98 1.85 -1.41
N LYS A 176 -6.40 0.85 -0.63
CA LYS A 176 -7.77 0.33 -0.67
C LYS A 176 -8.68 1.37 -0.01
N VAL A 177 -9.07 2.38 -0.77
CA VAL A 177 -10.06 3.36 -0.33
C VAL A 177 -11.42 2.69 -0.39
N VAL A 178 -11.95 2.33 0.78
CA VAL A 178 -13.30 1.78 0.92
C VAL A 178 -14.30 2.93 0.76
N SER A 179 -15.39 2.71 0.04
CA SER A 179 -16.39 3.77 -0.13
C SER A 179 -16.98 4.13 1.24
N ARG A 180 -17.30 5.41 1.46
CA ARG A 180 -17.97 5.86 2.70
C ARG A 180 -19.28 5.11 2.95
N ARG A 181 -19.93 4.67 1.88
CA ARG A 181 -21.17 3.89 1.93
C ARG A 181 -20.95 2.49 2.48
N ASP A 182 -19.90 1.80 2.03
CA ASP A 182 -19.56 0.46 2.53
C ASP A 182 -19.09 0.52 3.99
N LEU A 183 -18.37 1.58 4.36
CA LEU A 183 -18.01 1.83 5.76
C LEU A 183 -19.25 2.06 6.64
N ALA A 184 -20.20 2.84 6.16
CA ALA A 184 -21.46 3.09 6.87
C ALA A 184 -22.30 1.81 6.99
N GLN A 185 -22.36 0.98 5.95
CA GLN A 185 -23.03 -0.33 6.00
C GLN A 185 -22.36 -1.29 7.00
N LEU A 186 -21.03 -1.34 7.01
CA LEU A 186 -20.26 -2.17 7.94
C LEU A 186 -20.41 -1.67 9.38
N GLN A 187 -20.47 -0.36 9.57
CA GLN A 187 -20.75 0.27 10.86
C GLN A 187 -22.17 -0.07 11.33
N GLN A 188 -23.17 0.01 10.46
CA GLN A 188 -24.55 -0.40 10.77
C GLN A 188 -24.64 -1.89 11.13
N SER A 189 -23.93 -2.77 10.41
CA SER A 189 -23.88 -4.20 10.73
C SER A 189 -23.19 -4.49 12.06
N LEU A 190 -22.10 -3.77 12.38
CA LEU A 190 -21.41 -3.90 13.66
C LEU A 190 -22.27 -3.41 14.83
N HIS A 191 -23.12 -2.41 14.60
CA HIS A 191 -24.08 -1.92 15.59
C HIS A 191 -25.38 -2.74 15.66
N GLY A 192 -25.49 -3.84 14.90
CA GLY A 192 -26.71 -4.67 14.88
C GLY A 192 -27.93 -3.98 14.28
N LEU A 193 -27.73 -2.86 13.58
CA LEU A 193 -28.76 -2.10 12.85
C LEU A 193 -28.80 -2.47 11.37
N SER A 194 -28.07 -3.50 10.95
CA SER A 194 -28.23 -4.02 9.60
C SER A 194 -29.62 -4.60 9.46
N ASP A 195 -30.44 -3.96 8.63
CA ASP A 195 -31.64 -4.55 8.06
C ASP A 195 -31.21 -5.84 7.30
N GLU A 196 -31.14 -6.97 8.00
CA GLU A 196 -30.93 -8.28 7.37
C GLU A 196 -32.03 -8.59 6.35
N THR A 197 -33.18 -7.94 6.49
CA THR A 197 -34.30 -7.89 5.53
C THR A 197 -33.91 -7.21 4.21
N ARG A 198 -33.15 -6.11 4.23
CA ARG A 198 -32.83 -5.36 2.98
C ARG A 198 -31.73 -5.98 2.12
N MET A 199 -30.91 -6.86 2.67
CA MET A 199 -29.89 -7.56 1.88
C MET A 199 -30.49 -8.62 0.94
N ILE A 200 -31.75 -9.05 1.17
CA ILE A 200 -32.31 -10.24 0.52
C ILE A 200 -33.79 -10.10 0.17
N ASP A 201 -34.49 -9.03 0.54
CA ASP A 201 -35.89 -8.86 0.14
C ASP A 201 -36.03 -8.73 -1.39
N SER A 202 -36.33 -9.89 -2.00
CA SER A 202 -37.17 -10.10 -3.18
C SER A 202 -36.64 -9.87 -4.59
N THR A 203 -35.33 -9.76 -4.84
CA THR A 203 -34.86 -9.66 -6.24
C THR A 203 -33.57 -10.43 -6.54
N LYS A 204 -33.47 -10.85 -7.81
CA LYS A 204 -32.35 -11.59 -8.45
C LYS A 204 -30.95 -11.00 -8.13
N ASP A 205 -30.91 -9.76 -7.67
CA ASP A 205 -29.71 -9.02 -7.30
C ASP A 205 -29.16 -9.36 -5.90
N GLY A 206 -29.97 -9.84 -4.96
CA GLY A 206 -29.50 -10.19 -3.59
C GLY A 206 -28.56 -11.39 -3.58
N VAL A 207 -28.88 -12.45 -4.34
CA VAL A 207 -28.01 -13.63 -4.48
C VAL A 207 -26.73 -13.28 -5.24
N ARG A 208 -26.84 -12.44 -6.27
CA ARG A 208 -25.66 -11.94 -7.01
C ARG A 208 -24.74 -11.13 -6.10
N GLN A 209 -25.28 -10.26 -5.23
CA GLN A 209 -24.51 -9.50 -4.24
C GLN A 209 -23.84 -10.38 -3.18
N LEU A 210 -24.50 -11.47 -2.75
CA LEU A 210 -23.87 -12.45 -1.85
C LEU A 210 -22.65 -13.12 -2.51
N LEU A 211 -22.76 -13.43 -3.81
CA LEU A 211 -21.69 -14.07 -4.58
C LEU A 211 -20.58 -13.11 -5.00
N GLN A 212 -20.80 -11.79 -5.02
CA GLN A 212 -19.76 -10.79 -5.34
C GLN A 212 -18.53 -10.87 -4.41
N ARG A 213 -18.68 -11.40 -3.20
CA ARG A 213 -17.57 -11.64 -2.28
C ARG A 213 -16.61 -12.74 -2.77
N ASN A 214 -17.08 -13.63 -3.65
CA ASN A 214 -16.30 -14.71 -4.24
C ASN A 214 -16.42 -14.68 -5.77
N LYS A 215 -15.37 -14.17 -6.44
CA LYS A 215 -15.35 -13.98 -7.90
C LYS A 215 -15.61 -15.25 -8.69
N GLU A 216 -15.09 -16.39 -8.23
CA GLU A 216 -15.28 -17.68 -8.91
C GLU A 216 -16.74 -18.16 -8.85
N ALA A 217 -17.40 -17.95 -7.71
CA ALA A 217 -18.80 -18.33 -7.52
C ALA A 217 -19.75 -17.41 -8.31
N LEU A 218 -19.39 -16.12 -8.46
CA LEU A 218 -20.12 -15.18 -9.30
C LEU A 218 -20.05 -15.55 -10.78
N GLU A 219 -18.86 -15.94 -11.27
CA GLU A 219 -18.70 -16.39 -12.66
C GLU A 219 -19.46 -17.69 -12.95
N GLN A 220 -19.49 -18.63 -11.99
CA GLN A 220 -20.28 -19.85 -12.13
C GLN A 220 -21.78 -19.55 -12.17
N TYR A 221 -22.27 -18.67 -11.30
CA TYR A 221 -23.66 -18.24 -11.30
C TYR A 221 -24.08 -17.51 -12.58
N ASP A 222 -23.21 -16.65 -13.12
CA ASP A 222 -23.46 -15.95 -14.38
C ASP A 222 -23.40 -16.88 -15.62
N ARG A 223 -22.88 -18.11 -15.48
CA ARG A 223 -22.86 -19.16 -16.52
C ARG A 223 -24.06 -20.12 -16.46
N LEU A 224 -24.77 -20.21 -15.33
CA LEU A 224 -25.92 -21.11 -15.16
C LEU A 224 -27.10 -20.69 -16.06
N GLU A 225 -27.92 -21.65 -16.47
CA GLU A 225 -29.16 -21.35 -17.20
C GLU A 225 -30.21 -20.72 -16.28
N ALA A 226 -31.19 -20.00 -16.86
CA ALA A 226 -32.19 -19.26 -16.07
C ALA A 226 -32.97 -20.15 -15.07
N ARG A 227 -33.27 -21.40 -15.47
CA ARG A 227 -33.95 -22.39 -14.61
C ARG A 227 -33.08 -22.88 -13.46
N GLU A 228 -31.80 -23.11 -13.70
CA GLU A 228 -30.85 -23.54 -12.66
C GLU A 228 -30.58 -22.42 -11.65
N ARG A 229 -30.59 -21.16 -12.09
CA ARG A 229 -30.49 -20.00 -11.20
C ARG A 229 -31.70 -19.89 -10.29
N GLU A 230 -32.91 -20.12 -10.79
CA GLU A 230 -34.14 -20.09 -9.99
C GLU A 230 -34.13 -21.21 -8.93
N GLN A 231 -33.75 -22.43 -9.30
CA GLN A 231 -33.61 -23.54 -8.35
C GLN A 231 -32.57 -23.28 -7.26
N LEU A 232 -31.44 -22.67 -7.63
CA LEU A 232 -30.40 -22.31 -6.66
C LEU A 232 -30.89 -21.20 -5.71
N GLN A 233 -31.65 -20.23 -6.22
CA GLN A 233 -32.25 -19.18 -5.40
C GLN A 233 -33.26 -19.77 -4.41
N GLU A 234 -34.13 -20.67 -4.87
CA GLU A 234 -35.11 -21.36 -4.02
C GLU A 234 -34.42 -22.20 -2.93
N ALA A 235 -33.41 -23.00 -3.29
CA ALA A 235 -32.67 -23.81 -2.32
C ALA A 235 -31.97 -22.95 -1.24
N ILE A 236 -31.41 -21.79 -1.63
CA ILE A 236 -30.80 -20.85 -0.67
C ILE A 236 -31.88 -20.22 0.23
N ALA A 237 -33.04 -19.90 -0.33
CA ALA A 237 -34.15 -19.33 0.43
C ALA A 237 -34.69 -20.34 1.46
N GLU A 238 -34.91 -21.59 1.06
CA GLU A 238 -35.36 -22.68 1.94
C GLU A 238 -34.38 -22.98 3.06
N GLN A 239 -33.08 -23.11 2.74
CA GLN A 239 -32.04 -23.36 3.75
C GLN A 239 -32.04 -22.26 4.83
N ARG A 240 -32.24 -21.01 4.44
CA ARG A 240 -32.27 -19.88 5.37
C ARG A 240 -33.56 -19.77 6.15
N GLN A 241 -34.70 -20.13 5.58
CA GLN A 241 -35.95 -20.25 6.34
C GLN A 241 -35.81 -21.31 7.43
N PHE A 242 -35.25 -22.47 7.09
CA PHE A 242 -34.96 -23.52 8.05
C PHE A 242 -33.98 -23.04 9.15
N GLU A 243 -32.92 -22.32 8.79
CA GLU A 243 -32.01 -21.74 9.78
C GLU A 243 -32.70 -20.69 10.68
N LYS A 244 -33.57 -19.84 10.13
CA LYS A 244 -34.34 -18.87 10.92
C LYS A 244 -35.26 -19.57 11.91
N GLU A 245 -35.97 -20.61 11.49
CA GLU A 245 -36.81 -21.41 12.38
C GLU A 245 -36.01 -22.11 13.48
N ARG A 246 -34.84 -22.67 13.13
CA ARG A 246 -33.91 -23.28 14.08
C ARG A 246 -33.34 -22.27 15.09
N LEU A 247 -33.06 -21.05 14.66
CA LEU A 247 -32.58 -19.98 15.54
C LEU A 247 -33.69 -19.44 16.43
N ALA A 248 -34.90 -19.28 15.88
CA ALA A 248 -36.07 -18.86 16.64
C ALA A 248 -36.46 -19.89 17.72
N SER A 249 -36.35 -21.19 17.43
CA SER A 249 -36.56 -22.24 18.44
C SER A 249 -35.50 -22.18 19.54
N ARG A 250 -34.22 -22.07 19.17
CA ARG A 250 -33.13 -21.90 20.14
C ARG A 250 -33.28 -20.66 21.01
N LEU A 251 -33.72 -19.53 20.44
CA LEU A 251 -33.96 -18.30 21.21
C LEU A 251 -35.07 -18.50 22.23
N LYS A 252 -36.18 -19.15 21.85
CA LYS A 252 -37.26 -19.48 22.78
C LYS A 252 -36.79 -20.42 23.90
N ASP A 253 -35.92 -21.38 23.59
CA ASP A 253 -35.35 -22.27 24.61
C ASP A 253 -34.43 -21.51 25.58
N ILE A 254 -33.62 -20.58 25.07
CA ILE A 254 -32.79 -19.70 25.89
C ILE A 254 -33.65 -18.81 26.80
N GLU A 255 -34.69 -18.16 26.26
CA GLU A 255 -35.62 -17.34 27.04
C GLU A 255 -36.33 -18.15 28.15
N ARG A 256 -36.67 -19.42 27.89
CA ARG A 256 -37.25 -20.31 28.90
C ARG A 256 -36.23 -20.63 29.99
N MET A 257 -34.99 -20.92 29.62
CA MET A 257 -33.91 -21.16 30.58
C MET A 257 -33.62 -19.93 31.43
N GLU A 258 -33.66 -18.73 30.85
CA GLU A 258 -33.48 -17.46 31.57
C GLU A 258 -34.60 -17.18 32.56
N LYS A 259 -35.85 -17.50 32.21
CA LYS A 259 -36.98 -17.40 33.16
C LYS A 259 -36.84 -18.39 34.31
N LEU A 260 -36.49 -19.64 34.01
CA LEU A 260 -36.25 -20.66 35.05
C LEU A 260 -35.10 -20.28 35.99
N THR A 261 -34.03 -19.67 35.48
CA THR A 261 -32.93 -19.18 36.34
C THR A 261 -33.33 -17.96 37.15
N GLN A 262 -34.12 -17.03 36.59
CA GLN A 262 -34.67 -15.90 37.35
C GLN A 262 -35.60 -16.37 38.48
N ASP A 263 -36.52 -17.29 38.20
CA ASP A 263 -37.44 -17.86 39.18
C ASP A 263 -36.67 -18.58 40.31
N ALA A 264 -35.63 -19.35 39.97
CA ALA A 264 -34.77 -20.02 40.94
C ALA A 264 -34.00 -19.02 41.83
N VAL A 265 -33.51 -17.91 41.25
CA VAL A 265 -32.83 -16.84 42.00
C VAL A 265 -33.81 -16.12 42.93
N GLU A 266 -35.05 -15.87 42.50
CA GLU A 266 -36.09 -15.28 43.34
C GLU A 266 -36.51 -16.21 44.49
N GLU A 267 -36.64 -17.51 44.26
CA GLU A 267 -36.92 -18.48 45.32
C GLU A 267 -35.79 -18.56 46.36
N VAL A 268 -34.53 -18.56 45.91
CA VAL A 268 -33.38 -18.53 46.82
C VAL A 268 -33.37 -17.24 47.64
N ARG A 269 -33.69 -16.10 47.02
CA ARG A 269 -33.80 -14.81 47.71
C ARG A 269 -34.91 -14.82 48.76
N LYS A 270 -36.10 -15.33 48.43
CA LYS A 270 -37.22 -15.47 49.38
C LYS A 270 -36.87 -16.38 50.57
N LYS A 271 -36.23 -17.53 50.32
CA LYS A 271 -35.77 -18.43 51.39
C LYS A 271 -34.73 -17.78 52.30
N SER A 272 -33.80 -17.01 51.74
CA SER A 272 -32.81 -16.26 52.53
C SER A 272 -33.43 -15.14 53.39
N GLU A 273 -34.52 -14.51 52.93
CA GLU A 273 -35.26 -13.50 53.68
C GLU A 273 -36.15 -14.10 54.80
N GLU A 274 -36.59 -15.35 54.65
CA GLU A 274 -37.33 -16.10 55.68
C GLU A 274 -36.40 -16.67 56.77
N GLU A 275 -35.19 -17.11 56.42
CA GLU A 275 -34.19 -17.59 57.38
C GLU A 275 -33.55 -16.45 58.20
N GLY A 276 -33.49 -15.22 57.67
CA GLY A 276 -33.01 -14.04 58.39
C GLY A 276 -34.01 -13.42 59.38
N LYS A 277 -35.22 -13.97 59.51
CA LYS A 277 -36.29 -13.49 60.42
C LYS A 277 -36.58 -14.43 61.61
N LYS A 278 -35.81 -15.50 61.79
CA LYS A 278 -35.83 -16.36 62.99
C LYS A 278 -34.66 -16.03 63.91
#